data_AF-Q2NRA7-F1
#
_entry.id   AF-Q2NRA7-F1
#
_cell.length_a   1.000
_cell.length_b   1.000
_cell.length_c   1.000
_cell.angle_alpha   90.00
_cell.angle_beta   90.00
_cell.angle_gamma   90.00
#
_symmetry.space_group_name_H-M   'P 1'
#
loop_
_entity.id
_entity.type
_entity.pdbx_description
1 polymer ?
#
loop_
_entity_poly.entity_id
_entity_poly.type
_entity_poly.pdbx_seq_one_letter_code
_entity_poly.pdbx_strand_id
1 'polypeptide(L)'
;MPMRFLDAVKQIFNPKHIYTLDYNAIDNDTEIYTFKEYGTHSYVKKSYRQILETNFIYLINPKDILYISKLEEKKAMFDDVYFIHEERRKGVYKLSNATDTLLLSGKEVIKNRELIDKIDNNDVAKIAYLTGVHAGRKISEMLSQKTPLKKKTDKSFKIIK
;
A
#
# COMPACT_ATOMS: atom_id res chain seq x y z
N MET A 1 -16.56 28.56 52.17
CA MET A 1 -16.22 27.65 51.05
C MET A 1 -16.12 28.42 49.72
N PRO A 2 -15.03 29.16 49.44
CA PRO A 2 -14.86 29.86 48.15
C PRO A 2 -14.06 29.08 47.09
N MET A 3 -13.36 28.00 47.45
CA MET A 3 -12.47 27.24 46.56
C MET A 3 -13.18 26.65 45.31
N ARG A 4 -14.42 26.16 45.45
CA ARG A 4 -15.13 25.46 44.35
C ARG A 4 -15.50 26.35 43.16
N PHE A 5 -15.71 27.64 43.37
CA PHE A 5 -16.09 28.56 42.29
C PHE A 5 -14.89 28.93 41.42
N LEU A 6 -13.76 29.26 42.04
CA LEU A 6 -12.52 29.55 41.31
C LEU A 6 -12.00 28.34 40.54
N ASP A 7 -12.16 27.14 41.08
CA ASP A 7 -11.80 25.90 40.38
C ASP A 7 -12.72 25.61 39.18
N ALA A 8 -14.04 25.85 39.32
CA ALA A 8 -14.99 25.74 38.21
C ALA A 8 -14.70 26.77 37.10
N VAL A 9 -14.39 28.02 37.48
CA VAL A 9 -13.99 29.08 36.56
C VAL A 9 -12.68 28.73 35.84
N LYS A 10 -11.67 28.24 36.57
CA LYS A 10 -10.42 27.73 35.97
C LYS A 10 -10.70 26.57 35.00
N GLN A 11 -11.62 25.67 35.33
CA GLN A 11 -11.98 24.54 34.45
C GLN A 11 -12.73 24.98 33.18
N ILE A 12 -13.44 26.11 33.23
CA ILE A 12 -14.07 26.73 32.06
C ILE A 12 -13.03 27.37 31.14
N PHE A 13 -11.98 27.99 31.72
CA PHE A 13 -10.95 28.69 30.95
C PHE A 13 -9.73 27.85 30.57
N ASN A 14 -9.55 26.68 31.19
CA ASN A 14 -8.47 25.76 30.85
C ASN A 14 -9.02 24.62 30.01
N PRO A 15 -8.78 24.62 28.68
CA PRO A 15 -9.28 23.55 27.84
C PRO A 15 -8.64 22.22 28.28
N LYS A 16 -9.45 21.16 28.35
CA LYS A 16 -8.96 19.80 28.69
C LYS A 16 -7.84 19.32 27.77
N HIS A 17 -7.78 19.88 26.56
CA HIS A 17 -6.74 19.64 25.58
C HIS A 17 -6.04 20.96 25.28
N ILE A 18 -4.73 20.99 25.48
CA ILE A 18 -3.90 22.19 25.40
C ILE A 18 -3.30 22.30 23.99
N TYR A 19 -3.26 21.20 23.23
CA TYR A 19 -2.67 21.17 21.88
C TYR A 19 -3.72 20.93 20.80
N THR A 20 -3.63 21.73 19.72
CA THR A 20 -4.39 21.54 18.49
C THR A 20 -3.43 21.35 17.32
N LEU A 21 -3.77 20.48 16.37
CA LEU A 21 -2.97 20.24 15.18
C LEU A 21 -2.99 21.46 14.24
N ASP A 22 -1.82 21.84 13.74
CA ASP A 22 -1.71 22.82 12.66
C ASP A 22 -1.79 22.11 11.31
N TYR A 23 -2.99 22.12 10.72
CA TYR A 23 -3.29 21.45 9.46
C TYR A 23 -2.47 21.97 8.27
N ASN A 24 -1.97 23.22 8.32
CA ASN A 24 -1.20 23.80 7.22
C ASN A 24 0.28 23.41 7.26
N ALA A 25 0.75 22.96 8.43
CA ALA A 25 2.13 22.56 8.66
C ALA A 25 2.31 21.03 8.60
N ILE A 26 1.32 20.30 8.09
CA ILE A 26 1.41 18.86 7.87
C ILE A 26 2.17 18.63 6.57
N ASP A 27 3.40 18.19 6.71
CA ASP A 27 4.20 17.71 5.61
C ASP A 27 4.07 16.18 5.56
N ASN A 28 3.63 15.66 4.41
CA ASN A 28 3.41 14.23 4.23
C ASN A 28 4.72 13.43 4.23
N ASP A 29 5.85 14.07 3.91
CA ASP A 29 7.13 13.38 3.73
C ASP A 29 7.93 13.26 5.04
N THR A 30 7.71 14.15 6.01
CA THR A 30 8.54 14.20 7.23
C THR A 30 7.98 13.40 8.41
N GLU A 31 6.78 12.83 8.30
CA GLU A 31 6.08 12.09 9.38
C GLU A 31 5.97 12.86 10.72
N ILE A 32 6.13 14.19 10.67
CA ILE A 32 6.17 15.06 11.83
C ILE A 32 4.92 15.93 11.85
N TYR A 33 4.19 15.86 12.95
CA TYR A 33 3.00 16.65 13.20
C TYR A 33 3.34 17.85 14.06
N THR A 34 2.90 19.03 13.62
CA THR A 34 3.10 20.29 14.35
C THR A 34 1.82 20.65 15.11
N PHE A 35 1.95 20.86 16.41
CA PHE A 35 0.84 21.22 17.30
C PHE A 35 1.04 22.62 17.84
N LYS A 36 -0.03 23.42 17.81
CA LYS A 36 -0.10 24.73 18.46
C LYS A 36 -0.65 24.57 19.87
N GLU A 37 0.04 25.17 20.83
CA GLU A 37 -0.42 25.23 22.22
C GLU A 37 -1.47 26.35 22.38
N TYR A 38 -2.55 26.07 23.11
CA TYR A 38 -3.64 27.00 23.34
C TYR A 38 -3.19 28.14 24.27
N GLY A 39 -3.48 29.37 23.88
CA GLY A 39 -3.16 30.56 24.67
C GLY A 39 -1.70 31.00 24.64
N THR A 40 -0.84 30.33 23.86
CA THR A 40 0.57 30.73 23.67
C THR A 40 0.92 30.85 22.19
N HIS A 41 2.11 31.39 21.91
CA HIS A 41 2.72 31.38 20.56
C HIS A 41 3.68 30.20 20.37
N SER A 42 3.55 29.16 21.20
CA SER A 42 4.44 28.00 21.21
C SER A 42 3.92 26.90 20.29
N TYR A 43 4.85 26.20 19.65
CA TYR A 43 4.58 25.05 18.80
C TYR A 43 5.43 23.85 19.23
N VAL A 44 4.84 22.66 19.15
CA VAL A 44 5.51 21.40 19.46
C VAL A 44 5.44 20.49 18.25
N LYS A 45 6.57 19.89 17.87
CA LYS A 45 6.66 18.92 16.79
C LYS A 45 6.82 17.52 17.36
N LYS A 46 5.98 16.58 16.91
CA LYS A 46 6.03 15.17 17.34
C LYS A 46 5.77 14.25 16.16
N SER A 47 6.49 13.14 16.08
CA SER A 47 6.14 12.05 15.16
C SER A 47 4.94 11.26 15.68
N TYR A 48 4.28 10.49 14.82
CA TYR A 48 3.17 9.61 15.22
C TYR A 48 3.55 8.69 16.39
N ARG A 49 4.73 8.06 16.29
CA ARG A 49 5.28 7.20 17.35
C ARG A 49 5.44 7.93 18.68
N GLN A 50 5.97 9.15 18.65
CA GLN A 50 6.14 9.96 19.87
C GLN A 50 4.80 10.38 20.49
N ILE A 51 3.76 10.58 19.67
CA ILE A 51 2.41 10.89 20.17
C ILE A 51 1.86 9.69 20.95
N LEU A 52 2.01 8.47 20.42
CA LEU A 52 1.51 7.25 21.06
C LEU A 52 2.30 6.82 22.30
N GLU A 53 3.63 6.92 22.24
CA GLU A 53 4.52 6.45 23.31
C GLU A 53 4.56 7.39 24.52
N THR A 54 4.09 8.64 24.38
CA THR A 54 4.10 9.63 25.45
C THR A 54 2.69 9.97 25.92
N ASN A 55 2.59 10.49 27.15
CA ASN A 55 1.32 11.04 27.67
C ASN A 55 0.81 12.26 26.89
N PHE A 56 1.51 12.68 25.82
CA PHE A 56 1.12 13.78 24.95
C PHE A 56 -0.23 13.55 24.27
N ILE A 57 -0.58 12.29 23.97
CA ILE A 57 -1.89 11.93 23.39
C ILE A 57 -3.08 12.46 24.20
N TYR A 58 -2.96 12.51 25.53
CA TYR A 58 -4.04 13.00 26.40
C TYR A 58 -4.20 14.52 26.38
N LEU A 59 -3.18 15.24 25.90
CA LEU A 59 -3.14 16.70 25.83
C LEU A 59 -3.65 17.26 24.49
N ILE A 60 -3.85 16.39 23.49
CA ILE A 60 -4.28 16.74 22.14
C ILE A 60 -5.81 16.61 22.03
N ASN A 61 -6.43 17.45 21.21
CA ASN A 61 -7.85 17.32 20.87
C ASN A 61 -8.13 15.94 20.20
N PRO A 62 -9.09 15.15 20.68
CA PRO A 62 -9.39 13.82 20.13
C PRO A 62 -9.75 13.84 18.64
N LYS A 63 -10.29 14.95 18.12
CA LYS A 63 -10.54 15.09 16.67
C LYS A 63 -9.25 15.07 15.86
N ASP A 64 -8.20 15.67 16.37
CA ASP A 64 -6.90 15.75 15.71
C ASP A 64 -6.19 14.39 15.76
N ILE A 65 -6.31 13.67 16.88
CA ILE A 65 -5.80 12.28 17.01
C ILE A 65 -6.45 11.37 15.97
N LEU A 66 -7.77 11.48 15.80
CA LEU A 66 -8.50 10.72 14.79
C LEU A 66 -8.05 11.08 13.37
N TYR A 67 -7.81 12.37 13.11
CA TYR A 67 -7.33 12.83 11.82
C TYR A 67 -5.94 12.28 11.49
N ILE A 68 -5.00 12.36 12.44
CA ILE A 68 -3.65 11.81 12.32
C ILE A 68 -3.72 10.30 12.05
N SER A 69 -4.54 9.57 12.81
CA SER A 69 -4.69 8.12 12.65
C SER A 69 -5.17 7.76 11.23
N LYS A 70 -6.08 8.54 10.65
CA LYS A 70 -6.54 8.35 9.26
C LYS A 70 -5.46 8.64 8.22
N LEU A 71 -4.58 9.61 8.48
CA LEU A 71 -3.46 9.91 7.58
C LEU A 71 -2.43 8.77 7.61
N GLU A 72 -2.07 8.31 8.80
CA GLU A 72 -1.14 7.19 9.00
C GLU A 72 -1.68 5.89 8.41
N GLU A 73 -2.98 5.61 8.58
CA GLU A 73 -3.63 4.45 7.96
C GLU A 73 -3.54 4.51 6.43
N LYS A 74 -3.81 5.68 5.84
CA LYS A 74 -3.67 5.86 4.38
C LYS A 74 -2.23 5.64 3.92
N LYS A 75 -1.24 6.18 4.64
CA LYS A 75 0.18 5.96 4.32
C LYS A 75 0.54 4.49 4.39
N ALA A 76 0.16 3.81 5.48
CA ALA A 76 0.39 2.38 5.64
C ALA A 76 -0.26 1.57 4.52
N MET A 77 -1.46 1.96 4.05
CA MET A 77 -2.10 1.33 2.89
C MET A 77 -1.29 1.52 1.61
N PHE A 78 -0.69 2.70 1.37
CA PHE A 78 0.18 2.93 0.22
C PHE A 78 1.50 2.16 0.32
N ASP A 79 2.09 2.09 1.51
CA ASP A 79 3.34 1.37 1.77
C ASP A 79 3.18 -0.15 1.69
N ASP A 80 1.96 -0.66 1.85
CA ASP A 80 1.61 -2.08 1.70
C ASP A 80 1.42 -2.48 0.23
N VAL A 81 1.38 -1.52 -0.72
CA VAL A 81 1.23 -1.83 -2.15
C VAL A 81 2.54 -2.36 -2.72
N TYR A 82 2.48 -3.56 -3.28
CA TYR A 82 3.57 -4.23 -3.96
C TYR A 82 3.70 -3.79 -5.41
N PHE A 83 4.94 -3.60 -5.85
CA PHE A 83 5.31 -3.32 -7.23
C PHE A 83 6.24 -4.41 -7.78
N ILE A 84 6.24 -4.62 -9.09
CA ILE A 84 7.20 -5.50 -9.76
C ILE A 84 8.57 -4.83 -9.75
N HIS A 85 9.46 -5.35 -8.90
CA HIS A 85 10.84 -4.91 -8.83
C HIS A 85 11.71 -5.60 -9.89
N GLU A 86 11.48 -6.89 -10.13
CA GLU A 86 12.26 -7.68 -11.07
C GLU A 86 11.41 -8.77 -11.72
N GLU A 87 11.52 -8.92 -13.04
CA GLU A 87 10.92 -10.03 -13.79
C GLU A 87 12.00 -11.07 -14.12
N ARG A 88 11.87 -12.28 -13.57
CA ARG A 88 12.81 -13.39 -13.77
C ARG A 88 12.30 -14.38 -14.81
N ARG A 89 13.24 -15.19 -15.31
CA ARG A 89 12.95 -16.27 -16.26
C ARG A 89 11.86 -17.21 -15.72
N LYS A 90 11.07 -17.76 -16.64
CA LYS A 90 9.96 -18.70 -16.39
C LYS A 90 8.74 -18.08 -15.69
N GLY A 91 8.56 -16.75 -15.75
CA GLY A 91 7.37 -16.07 -15.23
C GLY A 91 7.36 -16.01 -13.69
N VAL A 92 8.53 -15.77 -13.11
CA VAL A 92 8.71 -15.53 -11.68
C VAL A 92 8.93 -14.05 -11.47
N TYR A 93 8.20 -13.45 -10.55
CA TYR A 93 8.21 -12.03 -10.27
C TYR A 93 8.75 -11.80 -8.86
N LYS A 94 9.66 -10.84 -8.74
CA LYS A 94 10.07 -10.26 -7.46
C LYS A 94 9.18 -9.04 -7.22
N LEU A 95 8.25 -9.18 -6.29
CA LEU A 95 7.37 -8.12 -5.85
C LEU A 95 7.98 -7.48 -4.59
N SER A 96 8.02 -6.16 -4.51
CA SER A 96 8.48 -5.48 -3.29
C SER A 96 7.58 -4.31 -2.97
N ASN A 97 7.38 -4.08 -1.68
CA ASN A 97 6.83 -2.84 -1.14
C ASN A 97 7.88 -2.19 -0.22
N ALA A 98 7.51 -1.21 0.60
CA ALA A 98 8.46 -0.53 1.48
C ALA A 98 9.00 -1.43 2.62
N THR A 99 8.33 -2.53 2.93
CA THR A 99 8.58 -3.34 4.13
C THR A 99 9.04 -4.76 3.84
N ASP A 100 8.66 -5.32 2.71
CA ASP A 100 8.82 -6.73 2.38
C ASP A 100 9.12 -6.96 0.90
N THR A 101 9.64 -8.14 0.60
CA THR A 101 9.95 -8.60 -0.75
C THR A 101 9.53 -10.05 -0.93
N LEU A 102 8.65 -10.28 -1.90
CA LEU A 102 8.11 -11.60 -2.25
C LEU A 102 8.69 -12.08 -3.58
N LEU A 103 8.94 -13.38 -3.69
CA LEU A 103 9.34 -14.02 -4.93
C LEU A 103 8.30 -15.09 -5.30
N LEU A 104 7.47 -14.80 -6.30
CA LEU A 104 6.31 -15.61 -6.64
C LEU A 104 6.19 -15.83 -8.14
N SER A 105 5.72 -17.00 -8.55
CA SER A 105 5.33 -17.22 -9.94
C SER A 105 4.02 -16.52 -10.27
N GLY A 106 3.83 -16.12 -11.53
CA GLY A 106 2.58 -15.48 -11.94
C GLY A 106 1.32 -16.32 -11.68
N LYS A 107 1.45 -17.66 -11.63
CA LYS A 107 0.35 -18.55 -11.24
C LYS A 107 0.01 -18.47 -9.75
N GLU A 108 1.01 -18.31 -8.89
CA GLU A 108 0.80 -18.14 -7.45
C GLU A 108 0.15 -16.79 -7.16
N VAL A 109 0.60 -15.73 -7.86
CA VAL A 109 0.00 -14.39 -7.76
C VAL A 109 -1.48 -14.43 -8.14
N ILE A 110 -1.84 -14.97 -9.31
CA ILE A 110 -3.24 -14.97 -9.79
C ILE A 110 -4.17 -15.82 -8.90
N LYS A 111 -3.64 -16.84 -8.22
CA LYS A 111 -4.43 -17.70 -7.32
C LYS A 111 -4.70 -17.03 -5.96
N ASN A 112 -3.86 -16.10 -5.54
CA ASN A 112 -3.99 -15.44 -4.26
C ASN A 112 -4.71 -14.10 -4.42
N ARG A 113 -6.02 -14.10 -4.14
CA ARG A 113 -6.88 -12.91 -4.24
C ARG A 113 -6.43 -11.78 -3.32
N GLU A 114 -6.03 -12.11 -2.10
CA GLU A 114 -5.58 -11.11 -1.11
C GLU A 114 -4.31 -10.40 -1.58
N LEU A 115 -3.42 -11.13 -2.27
CA LEU A 115 -2.21 -10.56 -2.83
C LEU A 115 -2.51 -9.67 -4.05
N ILE A 116 -3.48 -10.04 -4.88
CA ILE A 116 -3.89 -9.21 -6.04
C ILE A 116 -4.35 -7.83 -5.59
N ASP A 117 -5.15 -7.76 -4.52
CA ASP A 117 -5.66 -6.49 -3.99
C ASP A 117 -4.55 -5.59 -3.41
N LYS A 118 -3.36 -6.15 -3.17
CA LYS A 118 -2.18 -5.46 -2.64
C LYS A 118 -1.11 -5.16 -3.69
N ILE A 119 -1.29 -5.51 -4.97
CA ILE A 119 -0.32 -5.18 -6.02
C ILE A 119 -0.88 -4.03 -6.87
N ASP A 120 -0.01 -3.17 -7.41
CA ASP A 120 -0.43 -2.15 -8.37
C ASP A 120 -1.23 -2.75 -9.54
N ASN A 121 -2.32 -2.08 -9.92
CA ASN A 121 -3.24 -2.58 -10.95
C ASN A 121 -2.56 -2.85 -12.29
N ASN A 122 -1.59 -2.03 -12.69
CA ASN A 122 -0.89 -2.23 -13.96
C ASN A 122 0.01 -3.46 -13.90
N ASP A 123 0.66 -3.67 -12.76
CA ASP A 123 1.53 -4.82 -12.52
C ASP A 123 0.73 -6.12 -12.43
N VAL A 124 -0.42 -6.12 -11.75
CA VAL A 124 -1.36 -7.25 -11.75
C VAL A 124 -1.79 -7.59 -13.18
N ALA A 125 -2.20 -6.59 -13.96
CA ALA A 125 -2.64 -6.78 -15.34
C ALA A 125 -1.51 -7.40 -16.20
N LYS A 126 -0.27 -6.92 -16.03
CA LYS A 126 0.91 -7.44 -16.71
C LYS A 126 1.18 -8.91 -16.34
N ILE A 127 1.15 -9.24 -15.05
CA ILE A 127 1.34 -10.61 -14.55
C ILE A 127 0.25 -11.54 -15.09
N ALA A 128 -1.01 -11.10 -15.05
CA ALA A 128 -2.15 -11.86 -15.55
C ALA A 128 -2.02 -12.16 -17.05
N TYR A 129 -1.69 -11.15 -17.85
CA TYR A 129 -1.50 -11.28 -19.28
C TYR A 129 -0.39 -12.28 -19.62
N LEU A 130 0.82 -12.09 -19.07
CA LEU A 130 1.96 -12.94 -19.37
C LEU A 130 1.74 -14.39 -18.91
N THR A 131 1.16 -14.56 -17.72
CA THR A 131 0.83 -15.90 -17.20
C THR A 131 -0.19 -16.60 -18.09
N GLY A 132 -1.21 -15.88 -18.57
CA GLY A 132 -2.20 -16.37 -19.52
C GLY A 132 -1.57 -16.80 -20.85
N VAL A 133 -0.69 -15.97 -21.42
CA VAL A 133 0.06 -16.28 -22.65
C VAL A 133 0.90 -17.55 -22.48
N HIS A 134 1.62 -17.67 -21.36
CA HIS A 134 2.43 -18.86 -21.08
C HIS A 134 1.58 -20.12 -20.89
N ALA A 135 0.42 -20.02 -20.24
CA ALA A 135 -0.51 -21.14 -20.10
C ALA A 135 -1.08 -21.56 -21.46
N GLY A 136 -1.50 -20.59 -22.29
CA GLY A 136 -2.01 -20.84 -23.63
C GLY A 136 -0.99 -21.52 -24.56
N ARG A 137 0.28 -21.08 -24.53
CA ARG A 137 1.36 -21.73 -25.28
C ARG A 137 1.53 -23.19 -24.87
N LYS A 138 1.57 -23.49 -23.57
CA LYS A 138 1.68 -24.87 -23.07
C LYS A 138 0.52 -25.74 -23.53
N ILE A 139 -0.71 -25.22 -23.49
CA ILE A 139 -1.90 -25.95 -23.98
C ILE A 139 -1.78 -26.22 -25.48
N SER A 140 -1.38 -25.22 -26.27
CA SER A 140 -1.19 -25.36 -27.72
C SER A 140 -0.13 -26.42 -28.08
N GLU A 141 1.01 -26.39 -27.39
CA GLU A 141 2.07 -27.41 -27.54
C GLU A 141 1.56 -28.82 -27.20
N MET A 142 0.82 -28.96 -26.10
CA MET A 142 0.21 -30.23 -25.71
C MET A 142 -0.79 -30.75 -26.76
N LEU A 143 -1.59 -29.86 -27.34
CA LEU A 143 -2.54 -30.21 -28.40
C LEU A 143 -1.84 -30.60 -29.70
N SER A 144 -0.76 -29.91 -30.06
CA SER A 144 0.04 -30.21 -31.24
C SER A 144 0.72 -31.58 -31.16
N GLN A 145 1.17 -31.98 -29.95
CA GLN A 145 1.76 -33.30 -29.73
C GLN A 145 0.72 -34.43 -29.74
N LYS A 146 -0.49 -34.17 -29.23
CA LYS A 146 -1.59 -35.17 -29.20
C LYS A 146 -2.32 -35.32 -30.52
N THR A 147 -2.29 -34.29 -31.35
CA THR A 147 -2.90 -34.27 -32.67
C THR A 147 -1.80 -33.96 -33.67
N PRO A 148 -1.01 -34.97 -34.12
CA PRO A 148 -0.06 -34.73 -35.18
C PRO A 148 -0.86 -34.21 -36.38
N LEU A 149 -0.70 -32.92 -36.69
CA LEU A 149 -1.17 -32.34 -37.93
C LEU A 149 -0.71 -33.29 -39.03
N LYS A 150 -1.65 -33.95 -39.72
CA LYS A 150 -1.35 -34.80 -40.87
C LYS A 150 -0.47 -33.95 -41.79
N LYS A 151 0.85 -34.18 -41.78
CA LYS A 151 1.76 -33.56 -42.74
C LYS A 151 1.14 -33.87 -44.09
N LYS A 152 0.64 -32.84 -44.78
CA LYS A 152 0.27 -32.98 -46.20
C LYS A 152 1.55 -33.50 -46.84
N THR A 153 1.51 -34.75 -47.27
CA THR A 153 2.58 -35.36 -48.06
C THR A 153 2.92 -34.38 -49.16
N ASP A 154 4.16 -33.91 -49.19
CA ASP A 154 4.71 -33.14 -50.30
C ASP A 154 4.41 -33.94 -51.57
N LYS A 155 3.40 -33.49 -52.32
CA LYS A 155 3.24 -33.94 -53.69
C LYS A 155 4.42 -33.33 -54.43
N SER A 156 5.47 -34.12 -54.59
CA SER A 156 6.55 -33.81 -55.52
C SER A 156 5.92 -33.50 -56.88
N PHE A 157 5.86 -32.24 -57.26
CA PHE A 157 5.46 -31.84 -58.60
C PHE A 157 6.54 -32.35 -59.55
N LYS A 158 6.27 -33.46 -60.24
CA LYS A 158 7.11 -33.89 -61.37
C LYS A 158 6.85 -32.91 -62.51
N ILE A 159 7.86 -32.12 -62.85
CA ILE A 159 7.88 -31.32 -64.07
C ILE A 159 7.97 -32.32 -65.23
N ILE A 160 6.94 -32.37 -66.07
CA ILE A 160 6.94 -33.14 -67.30
C ILE A 160 7.76 -32.33 -68.32
N LYS A 161 8.79 -32.98 -68.89
CA LYS A 161 9.66 -32.43 -69.92
C LYS A 161 8.96 -32.40 -71.27
#